data_AF-F0YJ80-F1
#
_entry.id   AF-F0YJ80-F1
#
_cell.length_a   1.000
_cell.length_b   1.000
_cell.length_c   1.000
_cell.angle_alpha   90.00
_cell.angle_beta   90.00
_cell.angle_gamma   90.00
#
_symmetry.space_group_name_H-M   'P 1'
#
loop_
_entity.id
_entity.type
_entity.pdbx_description
1 polymer ?
#
loop_
_entity_poly.entity_id
_entity_poly.type
_entity_poly.pdbx_seq_one_letter_code
_entity_poly.pdbx_strand_id
1 'polypeptide(L)'
;MKDAAGKENDEATLTTAFATARLTYLGDGDVRYKFELVDDTLVSVGTHKDDSDKSGRGAEYSLLEWYGGKLVTACDRTGNVDEVPVENDGKRVRVLLGDGSKNKGLKTEWSTIKDGKLLIGSTGKERTDDDGNVVHKGEMWIKALDEAFAVTDIDWSTQYGALRAAAQCPHGAGYMIHESGRWSDVHKKWLFFPRKLSRQPYDEVIDEAKCCNLMLACDDDFDASKVIAKPALTFLPLRGCSDFLYVPGTNDSHIFVIRTEETIDGEVGTFCSVIDIAGKVLMPEMLFGKQRKFEGCCLIADFMKTKPAY
;
A
#
# COMPACT_ATOMS: atom_id res chain seq x y z
N MET A 1 -6.32 8.15 2.91
CA MET A 1 -7.78 8.15 2.63
C MET A 1 -7.97 8.64 1.21
N LYS A 2 -8.92 8.10 0.46
CA LYS A 2 -9.30 8.60 -0.87
C LYS A 2 -10.79 8.93 -0.85
N ASP A 3 -11.12 10.19 -0.55
CA ASP A 3 -12.45 10.74 -0.84
C ASP A 3 -12.31 11.77 -1.97
N ALA A 4 -13.30 11.81 -2.87
CA ALA A 4 -13.41 12.89 -3.83
C ALA A 4 -13.54 14.21 -3.04
N ALA A 5 -12.52 15.06 -3.14
CA ALA A 5 -12.41 16.36 -2.50
C ALA A 5 -13.76 17.09 -2.40
N GLY A 6 -14.31 17.19 -1.19
CA GLY A 6 -15.36 18.17 -0.90
C GLY A 6 -14.75 19.57 -1.06
N LYS A 7 -15.12 20.28 -2.13
CA LYS A 7 -14.75 21.69 -2.31
C LYS A 7 -15.64 22.55 -1.43
N GLU A 8 -15.23 22.82 -0.20
CA GLU A 8 -15.85 23.87 0.61
C GLU A 8 -15.01 25.15 0.57
N ASN A 9 -15.57 26.18 -0.09
CA ASN A 9 -15.16 27.58 -0.13
C ASN A 9 -13.74 27.90 -0.67
N ASP A 10 -13.50 29.17 -0.98
CA ASP A 10 -12.36 29.74 -1.74
C ASP A 10 -10.93 29.46 -1.21
N GLU A 11 -10.77 28.57 -0.21
CA GLU A 11 -9.51 28.06 0.33
C GLU A 11 -9.52 26.52 0.36
N ALA A 12 -9.53 25.90 -0.83
CA ALA A 12 -9.69 24.45 -1.04
C ALA A 12 -8.82 23.59 -0.09
N THR A 13 -9.42 23.15 1.01
CA THR A 13 -8.80 22.28 2.02
C THR A 13 -9.16 20.84 1.70
N LEU A 14 -8.17 20.00 1.41
CA LEU A 14 -8.37 18.56 1.28
C LEU A 14 -8.34 17.91 2.67
N THR A 15 -8.92 16.73 2.84
CA THR A 15 -8.97 16.08 4.16
C THR A 15 -8.61 14.61 4.04
N THR A 16 -8.05 14.04 5.12
CA THR A 16 -7.81 12.60 5.24
C THR A 16 -8.19 12.15 6.64
N ALA A 17 -8.50 10.88 6.82
CA ALA A 17 -8.68 10.27 8.13
C ALA A 17 -7.37 9.63 8.60
N PHE A 18 -7.15 9.69 9.91
CA PHE A 18 -6.24 8.78 10.60
C PHE A 18 -7.02 8.07 11.70
N ALA A 19 -6.86 6.76 11.79
CA ALA A 19 -7.48 5.98 12.84
C ALA A 19 -6.43 5.21 13.64
N THR A 20 -6.63 5.15 14.95
CA THR A 20 -5.89 4.24 15.81
C THR A 20 -6.74 3.01 16.09
N ALA A 21 -6.09 1.86 16.14
CA ALA A 21 -6.75 0.60 16.45
C ALA A 21 -5.89 -0.24 17.39
N ARG A 22 -6.53 -1.19 18.04
CA ARG A 22 -5.90 -2.20 18.89
C ARG A 22 -6.14 -3.58 18.29
N LEU A 23 -5.05 -4.30 18.05
CA LEU A 23 -5.08 -5.73 17.73
C LEU A 23 -4.63 -6.51 18.97
N THR A 24 -5.55 -7.25 19.59
CA THR A 24 -5.30 -8.00 20.82
C THR A 24 -5.12 -9.47 20.50
N TYR A 25 -4.01 -10.08 20.92
CA TYR A 25 -3.81 -11.53 20.87
C TYR A 25 -4.57 -12.19 22.02
N LEU A 26 -5.41 -13.18 21.69
CA LEU A 26 -6.33 -13.87 22.61
C LEU A 26 -5.79 -15.22 23.11
N GLY A 27 -4.64 -15.67 22.60
CA GLY A 27 -4.08 -17.01 22.85
C GLY A 27 -4.23 -17.97 21.66
N ASP A 28 -3.71 -19.19 21.84
CA ASP A 28 -3.71 -20.22 20.79
C ASP A 28 -5.05 -20.96 20.72
N GLY A 29 -6.01 -20.33 20.05
CA GLY A 29 -7.28 -20.93 19.62
C GLY A 29 -7.46 -20.89 18.10
N ASP A 30 -8.68 -21.16 17.64
CA ASP A 30 -9.08 -21.00 16.23
C ASP A 30 -9.18 -19.51 15.85
N VAL A 31 -9.71 -18.69 16.75
CA VAL A 31 -9.67 -17.22 16.67
C VAL A 31 -8.63 -16.73 17.68
N ARG A 32 -7.54 -16.17 17.18
CA ARG A 32 -6.39 -15.74 17.99
C ARG A 32 -6.30 -14.24 18.17
N TYR A 33 -7.07 -13.46 17.42
CA TYR A 33 -7.02 -12.01 17.50
C TYR A 33 -8.40 -11.37 17.57
N LYS A 34 -8.44 -10.21 18.23
CA LYS A 34 -9.55 -9.27 18.22
C LYS A 34 -9.05 -7.92 17.75
N PHE A 35 -9.74 -7.32 16.79
CA PHE A 35 -9.49 -5.95 16.32
C PHE A 35 -10.53 -4.99 16.90
N GLU A 36 -10.08 -3.84 17.38
CA GLU A 36 -10.93 -2.77 17.91
C GLU A 36 -10.43 -1.42 17.41
N LEU A 37 -11.30 -0.65 16.74
CA LEU A 37 -11.02 0.74 16.41
C LEU A 37 -11.10 1.57 17.70
N VAL A 38 -10.05 2.35 17.99
CA VAL A 38 -9.92 3.13 19.22
C VAL A 38 -10.33 4.59 18.99
N ASP A 39 -9.86 5.16 17.89
CA ASP A 39 -10.16 6.53 17.48
C ASP A 39 -10.14 6.58 15.95
N ASP A 40 -11.09 7.27 15.33
CA ASP A 40 -11.18 7.51 13.89
C ASP A 40 -11.36 9.01 13.65
N THR A 41 -10.29 9.75 13.93
CA THR A 41 -10.28 11.20 13.82
C THR A 41 -10.02 11.61 12.37
N LEU A 42 -10.89 12.48 11.85
CA LEU A 42 -10.64 13.19 10.60
C LEU A 42 -9.58 14.27 10.83
N VAL A 43 -8.48 14.19 10.09
CA VAL A 43 -7.46 15.23 10.06
C VAL A 43 -7.66 16.02 8.77
N SER A 44 -8.12 17.27 8.90
CA SER A 44 -8.13 18.17 7.75
C SER A 44 -6.68 18.47 7.35
N VAL A 45 -6.30 18.08 6.14
CA VAL A 45 -4.97 18.31 5.59
C VAL A 45 -5.11 19.21 4.38
N GLY A 46 -5.18 20.51 4.65
CA GLY A 46 -5.20 21.51 3.59
C GLY A 46 -3.90 21.47 2.79
N THR A 47 -3.96 20.93 1.58
CA THR A 47 -2.99 21.26 0.53
C THR A 47 -3.35 22.64 -0.01
N HIS A 48 -2.41 23.59 -0.03
CA HIS A 48 -2.59 24.80 -0.83
C HIS A 48 -2.78 24.39 -2.31
N LYS A 49 -3.32 25.26 -3.18
CA LYS A 49 -3.44 24.94 -4.62
C LYS A 49 -2.11 24.48 -5.24
N ASP A 50 -1.00 24.96 -4.69
CA ASP A 50 0.38 24.61 -5.10
C ASP A 50 0.81 23.19 -4.69
N ASP A 51 0.06 22.55 -3.78
CA ASP A 51 0.28 21.19 -3.28
C ASP A 51 -0.74 20.18 -3.85
N SER A 52 -1.40 20.55 -4.95
CA SER A 52 -2.29 19.67 -5.70
C SER A 52 -1.67 19.30 -7.04
N ASP A 53 -2.09 18.18 -7.61
CA ASP A 53 -1.75 17.86 -8.99
C ASP A 53 -2.42 18.85 -9.97
N LYS A 54 -2.12 18.70 -11.27
CA LYS A 54 -2.69 19.59 -12.31
C LYS A 54 -4.22 19.53 -12.40
N SER A 55 -4.85 18.52 -11.81
CA SER A 55 -6.30 18.33 -11.74
C SER A 55 -6.90 18.83 -10.42
N GLY A 56 -6.10 19.42 -9.53
CA GLY A 56 -6.54 19.92 -8.22
C GLY A 56 -6.72 18.82 -7.18
N ARG A 57 -6.12 17.63 -7.37
CA ARG A 57 -6.20 16.50 -6.43
C ARG A 57 -4.95 16.41 -5.55
N GLY A 58 -5.13 16.00 -4.30
CA GLY A 58 -4.08 15.89 -3.28
C GLY A 58 -4.64 15.23 -2.01
N ALA A 59 -3.81 15.10 -0.98
CA ALA A 59 -4.16 14.41 0.27
C ALA A 59 -4.70 12.96 0.10
N GLU A 60 -4.42 12.33 -1.04
CA GLU A 60 -4.76 10.92 -1.32
C GLU A 60 -3.63 10.03 -0.86
N TYR A 61 -3.61 9.75 0.44
CA TYR A 61 -2.56 8.98 1.09
C TYR A 61 -2.78 7.47 0.96
N SER A 62 -1.75 6.77 0.47
CA SER A 62 -1.80 5.34 0.10
C SER A 62 -0.67 4.51 0.72
N LEU A 63 -0.06 5.00 1.80
CA LEU A 63 0.87 4.23 2.64
C LEU A 63 1.00 4.87 4.03
N LEU A 64 1.51 4.10 4.99
CA LEU A 64 1.78 4.59 6.35
C LEU A 64 2.91 3.79 7.00
N GLU A 65 3.94 4.46 7.51
CA GLU A 65 5.09 3.82 8.17
C GLU A 65 5.60 4.63 9.36
N TRP A 66 6.18 3.93 10.35
CA TRP A 66 7.01 4.58 11.36
C TRP A 66 8.48 4.54 10.91
N TYR A 67 9.02 5.68 10.48
CA TYR A 67 10.35 5.78 9.87
C TYR A 67 11.07 7.05 10.31
N GLY A 68 12.37 6.96 10.61
CA GLY A 68 13.16 8.12 11.05
C GLY A 68 12.65 8.79 12.34
N GLY A 69 11.96 8.03 13.20
CA GLY A 69 11.33 8.56 14.42
C GLY A 69 10.03 9.33 14.19
N LYS A 70 9.46 9.24 12.98
CA LYS A 70 8.28 9.97 12.52
C LYS A 70 7.24 9.01 11.98
N LEU A 71 5.98 9.41 12.03
CA LEU A 71 4.91 8.73 11.30
C LEU A 71 4.87 9.33 9.89
N VAL A 72 5.12 8.53 8.86
CA VAL A 72 5.32 8.97 7.47
C VAL A 72 4.22 8.42 6.58
N THR A 73 3.71 9.24 5.67
CA THR A 73 2.77 8.87 4.62
C THR A 73 3.19 9.47 3.28
N ALA A 74 2.56 9.06 2.17
CA ALA A 74 2.79 9.67 0.87
C ALA A 74 1.52 9.79 0.04
N CYS A 75 1.39 10.91 -0.67
CA CYS A 75 0.24 11.24 -1.51
C CYS A 75 0.43 10.72 -2.94
N ASP A 76 -0.50 9.89 -3.41
CA ASP A 76 -0.44 9.22 -4.73
C ASP A 76 -0.66 10.17 -5.93
N ARG A 77 -1.06 11.42 -5.67
CA ARG A 77 -1.26 12.45 -6.70
C ARG A 77 -0.01 13.31 -6.88
N THR A 78 0.55 13.77 -5.77
CA THR A 78 1.60 14.79 -5.75
C THR A 78 2.99 14.17 -5.64
N GLY A 79 3.06 12.93 -5.14
CA GLY A 79 4.30 12.26 -4.74
C GLY A 79 4.91 12.87 -3.48
N ASN A 80 4.19 13.72 -2.74
CA ASN A 80 4.72 14.29 -1.50
C ASN A 80 4.83 13.19 -0.44
N VAL A 81 5.96 13.18 0.27
CA VAL A 81 6.19 12.36 1.45
C VAL A 81 6.05 13.29 2.65
N ASP A 82 5.10 12.97 3.53
CA ASP A 82 4.65 13.84 4.60
C ASP A 82 4.79 13.14 5.97
N GLU A 83 5.17 13.89 6.99
CA GLU A 83 5.07 13.48 8.39
C GLU A 83 3.63 13.68 8.88
N VAL A 84 3.12 12.83 9.77
CA VAL A 84 1.78 12.94 10.36
C VAL A 84 1.90 13.46 11.80
N PRO A 85 1.18 14.54 12.18
CA PRO A 85 0.24 15.32 11.37
C PRO A 85 0.96 16.10 10.26
N VAL A 86 0.29 16.21 9.10
CA VAL A 86 0.87 16.85 7.91
C VAL A 86 0.93 18.36 8.09
N GLU A 87 2.14 18.88 8.17
CA GLU A 87 2.40 20.32 8.17
C GLU A 87 2.72 20.82 6.75
N ASN A 88 2.36 22.07 6.45
CA ASN A 88 2.67 22.71 5.17
C ASN A 88 3.73 23.79 5.37
N ASP A 89 4.97 23.37 5.61
CA ASP A 89 6.11 24.26 5.87
C ASP A 89 6.94 24.60 4.62
N GLY A 90 6.54 24.09 3.45
CA GLY A 90 7.22 24.26 2.17
C GLY A 90 8.50 23.43 1.99
N LYS A 91 8.85 22.53 2.92
CA LYS A 91 10.06 21.67 2.87
C LYS A 91 9.73 20.20 2.65
N ARG A 92 8.83 19.91 1.72
CA ARG A 92 8.39 18.54 1.45
C ARG A 92 9.36 17.77 0.57
N VAL A 93 9.62 16.54 0.98
CA VAL A 93 10.28 15.55 0.13
C VAL A 93 9.27 15.07 -0.91
N ARG A 94 9.69 14.99 -2.18
CA ARG A 94 8.84 14.52 -3.27
C ARG A 94 9.47 13.33 -3.96
N VAL A 95 8.69 12.26 -4.10
CA VAL A 95 9.02 11.13 -4.94
C VAL A 95 8.42 11.34 -6.33
N LEU A 96 9.30 11.39 -7.34
CA LEU A 96 8.93 11.69 -8.71
C LEU A 96 8.75 10.40 -9.54
N LEU A 97 7.95 10.45 -10.59
CA LEU A 97 7.68 9.32 -11.45
C LEU A 97 8.96 8.82 -12.16
N GLY A 98 9.14 7.50 -12.27
CA GLY A 98 10.23 6.91 -13.04
C GLY A 98 11.59 7.14 -12.37
N ASP A 99 12.58 7.58 -13.16
CA ASP A 99 13.95 7.88 -12.74
C ASP A 99 14.11 9.26 -12.08
N GLY A 100 13.00 9.94 -11.78
CA GLY A 100 12.99 11.26 -11.16
C GLY A 100 13.34 12.44 -12.09
N SER A 101 13.61 12.19 -13.37
CA SER A 101 14.02 13.24 -14.33
C SER A 101 12.91 14.24 -14.67
N LYS A 102 11.64 13.88 -14.44
CA LYS A 102 10.46 14.70 -14.76
C LYS A 102 9.74 15.15 -13.50
N ASN A 103 9.31 16.42 -13.48
CA ASN A 103 8.50 16.99 -12.40
C ASN A 103 7.03 16.51 -12.48
N LYS A 104 6.82 15.21 -12.22
CA LYS A 104 5.53 14.55 -12.05
C LYS A 104 5.62 13.65 -10.83
N GLY A 105 4.68 13.75 -9.90
CA GLY A 105 4.65 12.89 -8.71
C GLY A 105 4.51 11.41 -9.10
N LEU A 106 5.17 10.53 -8.34
CA LEU A 106 4.93 9.10 -8.42
C LEU A 106 3.55 8.80 -7.80
N LYS A 107 2.77 7.93 -8.45
CA LYS A 107 1.58 7.34 -7.83
C LYS A 107 2.01 6.32 -6.79
N THR A 108 2.19 6.74 -5.55
CA THR A 108 2.64 5.88 -4.45
C THR A 108 1.50 4.96 -4.01
N GLU A 109 1.78 3.68 -3.80
CA GLU A 109 0.74 2.68 -3.51
C GLU A 109 1.12 1.71 -2.39
N TRP A 110 2.41 1.59 -2.06
CA TRP A 110 2.87 0.71 -0.98
C TRP A 110 4.21 1.18 -0.43
N SER A 111 4.53 0.75 0.79
CA SER A 111 5.80 1.01 1.44
C SER A 111 6.33 -0.19 2.22
N THR A 112 7.63 -0.15 2.50
CA THR A 112 8.25 -1.00 3.51
C THR A 112 9.55 -0.39 4.03
N ILE A 113 10.11 -0.98 5.07
CA ILE A 113 11.45 -0.63 5.55
C ILE A 113 12.37 -1.82 5.30
N LYS A 114 13.49 -1.58 4.61
CA LYS A 114 14.52 -2.58 4.34
C LYS A 114 15.90 -1.93 4.43
N ASP A 115 16.82 -2.58 5.14
CA ASP A 115 18.22 -2.14 5.27
C ASP A 115 18.33 -0.66 5.69
N GLY A 116 17.48 -0.26 6.65
CA GLY A 116 17.43 1.10 7.20
C GLY A 116 16.83 2.16 6.26
N LYS A 117 16.26 1.78 5.12
CA LYS A 117 15.64 2.71 4.16
C LYS A 117 14.14 2.51 4.09
N LEU A 118 13.41 3.61 3.95
CA LEU A 118 12.02 3.59 3.56
C LEU A 118 11.94 3.38 2.04
N LEU A 119 11.36 2.26 1.63
CA LEU A 119 11.08 1.95 0.24
C LEU A 119 9.62 2.29 -0.05
N ILE A 120 9.39 3.06 -1.10
CA ILE A 120 8.06 3.44 -1.59
C ILE A 120 7.94 2.95 -3.03
N GLY A 121 6.88 2.20 -3.31
CA GLY A 121 6.57 1.75 -4.67
C GLY A 121 5.24 2.25 -5.19
N SER A 122 5.04 2.01 -6.48
CA SER A 122 3.81 2.31 -7.21
C SER A 122 3.11 1.00 -7.62
N THR A 123 2.15 1.09 -8.53
CA THR A 123 1.33 -0.04 -9.00
C THR A 123 2.14 -1.21 -9.56
N GLY A 124 3.39 -1.00 -10.00
CA GLY A 124 4.28 -2.04 -10.47
C GLY A 124 3.99 -2.57 -11.87
N LYS A 125 3.18 -1.84 -12.65
CA LYS A 125 2.86 -2.18 -14.04
C LYS A 125 3.18 -1.03 -14.99
N GLU A 126 3.19 -1.34 -16.27
CA GLU A 126 3.25 -0.32 -17.30
C GLU A 126 1.99 0.59 -17.28
N ARG A 127 2.17 1.87 -17.61
CA ARG A 127 1.06 2.76 -17.95
C ARG A 127 0.65 2.48 -19.39
N THR A 128 -0.62 2.15 -19.58
CA THR A 128 -1.22 1.94 -20.90
C THR A 128 -2.20 3.06 -21.25
N ASP A 129 -2.42 3.27 -22.54
CA ASP A 129 -3.57 4.02 -23.06
C ASP A 129 -4.82 3.12 -23.14
N ASP A 130 -5.93 3.66 -23.64
CA ASP A 130 -7.23 2.98 -23.73
C ASP A 130 -7.23 1.85 -24.77
N ASP A 131 -6.26 1.87 -25.70
CA ASP A 131 -6.03 0.82 -26.70
C ASP A 131 -5.09 -0.28 -26.17
N GLY A 132 -4.61 -0.15 -24.92
CA GLY A 132 -3.71 -1.10 -24.28
C GLY A 132 -2.23 -0.94 -24.67
N ASN A 133 -1.84 0.10 -25.40
CA ASN A 133 -0.45 0.35 -25.76
C ASN A 133 0.33 0.91 -24.57
N VAL A 134 1.58 0.46 -24.39
CA VAL A 134 2.45 0.96 -23.33
C VAL A 134 2.91 2.39 -23.64
N VAL A 135 2.54 3.32 -22.77
CA VAL A 135 2.92 4.74 -22.82
C VAL A 135 4.24 4.99 -22.09
N HIS A 136 4.39 4.44 -20.88
CA HIS A 136 5.64 4.50 -20.10
C HIS A 136 5.67 3.44 -18.99
N LYS A 137 6.85 3.27 -18.37
CA LYS A 137 7.10 2.33 -17.27
C LYS A 137 7.39 3.01 -15.93
N GLY A 138 7.03 4.28 -15.77
CA GLY A 138 7.36 5.07 -14.58
C GLY A 138 6.87 4.48 -13.26
N GLU A 139 5.71 3.82 -13.27
CA GLU A 139 5.11 3.14 -12.11
C GLU A 139 5.78 1.80 -11.76
N MET A 140 6.77 1.37 -12.55
CA MET A 140 7.62 0.21 -12.25
C MET A 140 8.90 0.60 -11.50
N TRP A 141 9.09 1.89 -11.20
CA TRP A 141 10.20 2.37 -10.37
C TRP A 141 9.77 2.45 -8.91
N ILE A 142 10.69 2.14 -8.01
CA ILE A 142 10.53 2.42 -6.58
C ILE A 142 11.45 3.57 -6.16
N LYS A 143 11.30 3.99 -4.90
CA LYS A 143 12.00 5.11 -4.29
C LYS A 143 12.54 4.64 -2.96
N ALA A 144 13.86 4.74 -2.78
CA ALA A 144 14.50 4.46 -1.51
C ALA A 144 14.88 5.78 -0.84
N LEU A 145 14.39 6.00 0.37
CA LEU A 145 14.69 7.17 1.18
C LEU A 145 15.59 6.73 2.34
N ASP A 146 16.68 7.46 2.57
CA ASP A 146 17.53 7.28 3.76
C ASP A 146 16.97 8.05 4.98
N GLU A 147 17.67 8.04 6.12
CA GLU A 147 17.19 8.70 7.34
C GLU A 147 17.08 10.23 7.20
N ALA A 148 17.81 10.81 6.24
CA ALA A 148 17.71 12.22 5.87
C ALA A 148 16.64 12.47 4.80
N PHE A 149 15.87 11.43 4.44
CA PHE A 149 14.88 11.43 3.36
C PHE A 149 15.46 11.78 1.99
N ALA A 150 16.76 11.56 1.76
CA ALA A 150 17.33 11.68 0.43
C ALA A 150 16.82 10.53 -0.46
N VAL A 151 16.30 10.88 -1.63
CA VAL A 151 15.64 9.92 -2.55
C VAL A 151 16.66 9.30 -3.51
N THR A 152 16.60 7.98 -3.64
CA THR A 152 17.25 7.19 -4.70
C THR A 152 16.19 6.50 -5.54
N ASP A 153 16.23 6.69 -6.85
CA ASP A 153 15.35 6.05 -7.83
C ASP A 153 15.88 4.68 -8.24
N ILE A 154 15.04 3.64 -8.20
CA ILE A 154 15.44 2.27 -8.52
C ILE A 154 14.45 1.65 -9.50
N ASP A 155 14.94 1.22 -10.66
CA ASP A 155 14.13 0.49 -11.65
C ASP A 155 13.82 -0.91 -11.10
N TRP A 156 12.53 -1.20 -10.94
CA TRP A 156 12.03 -2.49 -10.45
C TRP A 156 11.33 -3.30 -11.55
N SER A 157 11.54 -2.95 -12.82
CA SER A 157 10.92 -3.65 -13.96
C SER A 157 11.18 -5.16 -13.93
N THR A 158 12.38 -5.59 -13.54
CA THR A 158 12.75 -7.00 -13.43
C THR A 158 12.03 -7.70 -12.27
N GLN A 159 11.97 -7.05 -11.12
CA GLN A 159 11.34 -7.56 -9.90
C GLN A 159 9.84 -7.76 -10.10
N TYR A 160 9.15 -6.75 -10.64
CA TYR A 160 7.73 -6.87 -11.00
C TYR A 160 7.51 -7.93 -12.10
N GLY A 161 8.43 -8.05 -13.06
CA GLY A 161 8.41 -9.12 -14.07
C GLY A 161 8.45 -10.52 -13.45
N ALA A 162 9.27 -10.73 -12.42
CA ALA A 162 9.36 -12.01 -11.72
C ALA A 162 8.06 -12.35 -10.95
N LEU A 163 7.49 -11.38 -10.22
CA LEU A 163 6.21 -11.54 -9.52
C LEU A 163 5.08 -11.89 -10.50
N ARG A 164 5.05 -11.19 -11.63
CA ARG A 164 4.07 -11.40 -12.70
C ARG A 164 4.20 -12.78 -13.34
N ALA A 165 5.43 -13.23 -13.60
CA ALA A 165 5.70 -14.55 -14.17
C ALA A 165 5.21 -15.66 -13.22
N ALA A 166 5.50 -15.54 -11.93
CA ALA A 166 5.07 -16.49 -10.90
C ALA A 166 3.54 -16.58 -10.78
N ALA A 167 2.84 -15.46 -10.98
CA ALA A 167 1.39 -15.40 -10.99
C ALA A 167 0.74 -15.81 -12.32
N GLN A 168 1.56 -16.22 -13.30
CA GLN A 168 1.10 -16.63 -14.64
C GLN A 168 0.28 -15.53 -15.32
N CYS A 169 0.78 -14.30 -15.25
CA CYS A 169 0.17 -13.12 -15.87
C CYS A 169 0.93 -12.72 -17.16
N PRO A 170 0.37 -12.93 -18.36
CA PRO A 170 1.12 -12.77 -19.62
C PRO A 170 1.45 -11.31 -19.91
N HIS A 171 2.69 -10.99 -20.30
CA HIS A 171 3.11 -9.64 -20.74
C HIS A 171 2.27 -9.12 -21.91
N GLY A 172 1.95 -7.82 -21.91
CA GLY A 172 1.17 -7.13 -22.96
C GLY A 172 -0.33 -7.47 -23.01
N ALA A 173 -0.75 -8.60 -22.44
CA ALA A 173 -2.14 -9.06 -22.46
C ALA A 173 -2.75 -9.18 -21.06
N GLY A 174 -2.01 -8.93 -19.98
CA GLY A 174 -2.48 -8.98 -18.61
C GLY A 174 -1.88 -7.85 -17.78
N TYR A 175 -2.22 -7.80 -16.50
CA TYR A 175 -1.59 -6.89 -15.55
C TYR A 175 -1.73 -7.40 -14.11
N MET A 176 -0.84 -6.89 -13.26
CA MET A 176 -0.87 -7.08 -11.81
C MET A 176 -0.67 -5.71 -11.19
N ILE A 177 -1.49 -5.35 -10.20
CA ILE A 177 -1.38 -4.08 -9.47
C ILE A 177 -1.00 -4.40 -8.04
N HIS A 178 0.08 -3.78 -7.57
CA HIS A 178 0.56 -3.85 -6.21
C HIS A 178 0.15 -2.59 -5.44
N GLU A 179 -0.61 -2.77 -4.37
CA GLU A 179 -0.86 -1.78 -3.32
C GLU A 179 -0.36 -2.29 -1.95
N SER A 180 0.38 -3.40 -1.95
CA SER A 180 1.05 -3.88 -0.75
C SER A 180 2.27 -4.72 -1.11
N GLY A 181 3.35 -4.48 -0.37
CA GLY A 181 4.62 -5.17 -0.53
C GLY A 181 5.53 -4.86 0.65
N ARG A 182 5.97 -5.88 1.38
CA ARG A 182 6.84 -5.69 2.55
C ARG A 182 7.99 -6.68 2.61
N TRP A 183 9.10 -6.18 3.14
CA TRP A 183 10.27 -6.97 3.49
C TRP A 183 10.12 -7.54 4.91
N SER A 184 10.45 -8.81 5.07
CA SER A 184 10.65 -9.44 6.38
C SER A 184 12.13 -9.58 6.68
N ASP A 185 12.60 -8.90 7.73
CA ASP A 185 13.96 -9.10 8.22
C ASP A 185 14.19 -10.46 8.87
N VAL A 186 13.12 -11.08 9.39
CA VAL A 186 13.16 -12.41 10.00
C VAL A 186 13.35 -13.49 8.94
N HIS A 187 12.53 -13.45 7.88
CA HIS A 187 12.53 -14.49 6.84
C HIS A 187 13.49 -14.18 5.70
N LYS A 188 14.03 -12.95 5.62
CA LYS A 188 14.82 -12.44 4.50
C LYS A 188 14.12 -12.63 3.15
N LYS A 189 12.82 -12.32 3.16
CA LYS A 189 11.91 -12.47 2.01
C LYS A 189 11.04 -11.24 1.84
N TRP A 190 10.69 -10.99 0.60
CA TRP A 190 9.60 -10.11 0.22
C TRP A 190 8.28 -10.86 0.27
N LEU A 191 7.24 -10.16 0.69
CA LEU A 191 5.86 -10.62 0.64
C LEU A 191 5.00 -9.56 -0.06
N PHE A 192 4.14 -9.98 -0.98
CA PHE A 192 3.20 -9.11 -1.68
C PHE A 192 1.80 -9.71 -1.67
N PHE A 193 0.80 -8.85 -1.47
CA PHE A 193 -0.60 -9.15 -1.79
C PHE A 193 -1.04 -8.19 -2.88
N PRO A 194 -0.90 -8.56 -4.17
CA PRO A 194 -1.37 -7.70 -5.25
C PRO A 194 -2.86 -7.42 -5.07
N ARG A 195 -3.24 -6.15 -5.22
CA ARG A 195 -4.65 -5.76 -5.18
C ARG A 195 -5.40 -6.42 -6.31
N LYS A 196 -4.88 -6.27 -7.54
CA LYS A 196 -5.55 -6.71 -8.76
C LYS A 196 -4.67 -7.63 -9.60
N LEU A 197 -5.33 -8.57 -10.29
CA LEU A 197 -4.69 -9.48 -11.22
C LEU A 197 -5.65 -9.79 -12.39
N SER A 198 -5.20 -9.51 -13.61
CA SER A 198 -5.91 -9.86 -14.82
C SER A 198 -4.98 -10.54 -15.82
N ARG A 199 -5.51 -11.56 -16.52
CA ARG A 199 -4.87 -12.18 -17.68
C ARG A 199 -5.37 -11.61 -19.00
N GLN A 200 -6.20 -10.58 -18.93
CA GLN A 200 -6.75 -9.81 -20.04
C GLN A 200 -6.22 -8.37 -19.98
N PRO A 201 -6.18 -7.64 -21.11
CA PRO A 201 -5.73 -6.25 -21.14
C PRO A 201 -6.46 -5.38 -20.12
N TYR A 202 -5.81 -4.29 -19.72
CA TYR A 202 -6.39 -3.32 -18.81
C TYR A 202 -7.57 -2.60 -19.47
N ASP A 203 -8.69 -2.56 -18.77
CA ASP A 203 -9.90 -1.81 -19.11
C ASP A 203 -10.43 -1.24 -17.81
N GLU A 204 -10.64 0.08 -17.73
CA GLU A 204 -10.94 0.78 -16.48
C GLU A 204 -12.24 0.30 -15.82
N VAL A 205 -13.28 0.01 -16.61
CA VAL A 205 -14.59 -0.43 -16.11
C VAL A 205 -14.51 -1.86 -15.60
N ILE A 206 -13.85 -2.74 -16.37
CA ILE A 206 -13.70 -4.15 -16.01
C ILE A 206 -12.72 -4.32 -14.83
N ASP A 207 -11.75 -3.41 -14.67
CA ASP A 207 -10.72 -3.44 -13.64
C ASP A 207 -11.27 -3.34 -12.21
N GLU A 208 -12.42 -2.70 -12.00
CA GLU A 208 -13.06 -2.62 -10.68
C GLU A 208 -13.24 -4.02 -10.05
N ALA A 209 -13.64 -4.99 -10.88
CA ALA A 209 -13.88 -6.39 -10.48
C ALA A 209 -12.67 -7.33 -10.67
N LYS A 210 -11.44 -6.79 -10.76
CA LYS A 210 -10.20 -7.57 -10.91
C LYS A 210 -9.39 -7.73 -9.64
N CYS A 211 -9.98 -7.48 -8.46
CA CYS A 211 -9.29 -7.77 -7.22
C CYS A 211 -8.95 -9.26 -7.12
N CYS A 212 -7.86 -9.58 -6.42
CA CYS A 212 -7.42 -10.95 -6.24
C CYS A 212 -7.10 -11.26 -4.78
N ASN A 213 -6.89 -12.54 -4.51
CA ASN A 213 -6.56 -13.05 -3.18
C ASN A 213 -5.20 -13.75 -3.20
N LEU A 214 -4.27 -13.30 -4.06
CA LEU A 214 -2.96 -13.92 -4.18
C LEU A 214 -2.01 -13.39 -3.10
N MET A 215 -1.20 -14.28 -2.54
CA MET A 215 -0.03 -13.97 -1.72
C MET A 215 1.21 -14.50 -2.43
N LEU A 216 2.19 -13.61 -2.61
CA LEU A 216 3.46 -13.89 -3.27
C LEU A 216 4.59 -13.75 -2.26
N ALA A 217 5.46 -14.75 -2.15
CA ALA A 217 6.70 -14.65 -1.36
C ALA A 217 7.91 -14.91 -2.26
N CYS A 218 8.93 -14.07 -2.17
CA CYS A 218 10.15 -14.22 -2.96
C CYS A 218 11.41 -13.82 -2.20
N ASP A 219 12.54 -14.38 -2.61
CA ASP A 219 13.86 -13.98 -2.13
C ASP A 219 14.24 -12.60 -2.68
N ASP A 220 15.27 -11.99 -2.10
CA ASP A 220 15.74 -10.64 -2.47
C ASP A 220 16.37 -10.59 -3.89
N ASP A 221 16.66 -11.75 -4.49
CA ASP A 221 17.12 -11.88 -5.87
C ASP A 221 15.98 -11.86 -6.91
N PHE A 222 14.72 -11.98 -6.46
CA PHE A 222 13.53 -12.08 -7.30
C PHE A 222 13.65 -13.15 -8.41
N ASP A 223 14.26 -14.30 -8.12
CA ASP A 223 14.25 -15.44 -9.03
C ASP A 223 12.81 -15.94 -9.24
N ALA A 224 12.25 -15.65 -10.42
CA ALA A 224 10.88 -15.98 -10.80
C ALA A 224 10.52 -17.47 -10.60
N SER A 225 11.50 -18.38 -10.70
CA SER A 225 11.28 -19.82 -10.51
C SER A 225 11.09 -20.24 -9.06
N LYS A 226 11.49 -19.38 -8.10
CA LYS A 226 11.41 -19.62 -6.66
C LYS A 226 10.30 -18.83 -5.98
N VAL A 227 9.64 -17.91 -6.70
CA VAL A 227 8.52 -17.14 -6.16
C VAL A 227 7.38 -18.10 -5.82
N ILE A 228 6.97 -18.10 -4.55
CA ILE A 228 5.82 -18.86 -4.07
C ILE A 228 4.58 -18.01 -4.28
N ALA A 229 3.66 -18.48 -5.13
CA ALA A 229 2.37 -17.85 -5.37
C ALA A 229 1.24 -18.75 -4.89
N LYS A 230 0.42 -18.28 -3.94
CA LYS A 230 -0.75 -19.05 -3.49
C LYS A 230 -1.91 -18.14 -3.09
N PRO A 231 -3.17 -18.61 -3.19
CA PRO A 231 -4.29 -17.91 -2.61
C PRO A 231 -4.12 -17.73 -1.09
N ALA A 232 -4.49 -16.57 -0.58
CA ALA A 232 -4.67 -16.23 0.82
C ALA A 232 -6.03 -15.56 0.97
N LEU A 233 -6.78 -15.84 2.05
CA LEU A 233 -8.14 -15.34 2.25
C LEU A 233 -9.14 -15.75 1.15
N THR A 234 -10.41 -15.40 1.37
CA THR A 234 -11.49 -15.65 0.39
C THR A 234 -11.37 -14.70 -0.81
N PHE A 235 -11.48 -15.25 -2.01
CA PHE A 235 -11.55 -14.48 -3.26
C PHE A 235 -12.86 -13.68 -3.34
N LEU A 236 -12.72 -12.38 -3.58
CA LEU A 236 -13.83 -11.45 -3.75
C LEU A 236 -13.43 -10.44 -4.85
N PRO A 237 -14.19 -10.32 -5.94
CA PRO A 237 -13.75 -9.59 -7.14
C PRO A 237 -13.61 -8.08 -6.92
N LEU A 238 -14.34 -7.51 -5.97
CA LEU A 238 -14.29 -6.08 -5.65
C LEU A 238 -13.42 -5.76 -4.43
N ARG A 239 -12.87 -6.77 -3.74
CA ARG A 239 -12.14 -6.60 -2.47
C ARG A 239 -10.70 -7.07 -2.58
N GLY A 240 -9.79 -6.10 -2.69
CA GLY A 240 -8.36 -6.32 -2.85
C GLY A 240 -7.57 -5.85 -1.64
N CYS A 241 -6.39 -6.42 -1.42
CA CYS A 241 -5.47 -5.94 -0.39
C CYS A 241 -5.01 -4.51 -0.70
N SER A 242 -5.07 -3.66 0.32
CA SER A 242 -4.63 -2.27 0.25
C SER A 242 -3.43 -1.97 1.16
N ASP A 243 -3.14 -2.82 2.14
CA ASP A 243 -1.89 -2.88 2.91
C ASP A 243 -1.91 -4.13 3.82
N PHE A 244 -0.78 -4.44 4.45
CA PHE A 244 -0.67 -5.42 5.52
C PHE A 244 0.48 -5.07 6.46
N LEU A 245 0.59 -5.71 7.63
CA LEU A 245 1.79 -5.66 8.46
C LEU A 245 2.07 -7.01 9.12
N TYR A 246 3.32 -7.27 9.44
CA TYR A 246 3.69 -8.41 10.29
C TYR A 246 3.31 -8.12 11.73
N VAL A 247 2.61 -9.05 12.37
CA VAL A 247 2.20 -8.90 13.77
C VAL A 247 3.43 -9.05 14.67
N PRO A 248 3.76 -8.07 15.53
CA PRO A 248 4.93 -8.13 16.40
C PRO A 248 4.93 -9.34 17.33
N GLY A 249 6.13 -9.82 17.65
CA GLY A 249 6.30 -10.97 18.55
C GLY A 249 5.93 -12.32 17.93
N THR A 250 5.61 -12.36 16.64
CA THR A 250 5.25 -13.60 15.92
C THR A 250 6.36 -14.09 14.99
N ASN A 251 7.55 -13.48 15.00
CA ASN A 251 8.63 -13.76 14.04
C ASN A 251 8.13 -13.67 12.58
N ASP A 252 7.39 -12.61 12.28
CA ASP A 252 6.76 -12.36 10.97
C ASP A 252 5.92 -13.53 10.45
N SER A 253 5.39 -14.40 11.34
CA SER A 253 4.59 -15.56 10.95
C SER A 253 3.10 -15.27 10.91
N HIS A 254 2.62 -14.23 11.59
CA HIS A 254 1.25 -13.77 11.50
C HIS A 254 1.20 -12.39 10.82
N ILE A 255 0.18 -12.19 9.99
CA ILE A 255 0.05 -11.04 9.10
C ILE A 255 -1.34 -10.43 9.33
N PHE A 256 -1.37 -9.16 9.72
CA PHE A 256 -2.59 -8.35 9.71
C PHE A 256 -2.77 -7.79 8.31
N VAL A 257 -3.90 -8.06 7.68
CA VAL A 257 -4.19 -7.65 6.28
C VAL A 257 -5.38 -6.71 6.28
N ILE A 258 -5.26 -5.57 5.59
CA ILE A 258 -6.40 -4.74 5.25
C ILE A 258 -6.76 -4.88 3.77
N ARG A 259 -8.06 -4.89 3.51
CA ARG A 259 -8.61 -4.92 2.15
C ARG A 259 -9.64 -3.82 1.98
N THR A 260 -9.62 -3.15 0.84
CA THR A 260 -10.64 -2.17 0.49
C THR A 260 -11.53 -2.69 -0.62
N GLU A 261 -12.78 -2.28 -0.56
CA GLU A 261 -13.81 -2.56 -1.55
C GLU A 261 -14.32 -1.24 -2.12
N GLU A 262 -14.59 -1.23 -3.42
CA GLU A 262 -15.19 -0.11 -4.15
C GLU A 262 -16.16 -0.70 -5.16
N THR A 263 -17.43 -0.35 -5.06
CA THR A 263 -18.47 -0.82 -5.97
C THR A 263 -18.68 0.18 -7.10
N ILE A 264 -19.28 -0.27 -8.21
CA ILE A 264 -19.69 0.57 -9.33
C ILE A 264 -20.60 1.73 -8.87
N ASP A 265 -21.40 1.50 -7.82
CA ASP A 265 -22.31 2.50 -7.24
C ASP A 265 -21.59 3.49 -6.30
N GLY A 266 -20.25 3.40 -6.19
CA GLY A 266 -19.43 4.26 -5.36
C GLY A 266 -19.42 3.89 -3.87
N GLU A 267 -19.96 2.73 -3.49
CA GLU A 267 -19.86 2.27 -2.12
C GLU A 267 -18.44 1.81 -1.81
N VAL A 268 -17.87 2.36 -0.75
CA VAL A 268 -16.52 2.01 -0.29
C VAL A 268 -16.51 1.43 1.11
N GLY A 269 -15.64 0.45 1.33
CA GLY A 269 -15.50 -0.22 2.62
C GLY A 269 -14.08 -0.71 2.86
N THR A 270 -13.68 -0.74 4.12
CA THR A 270 -12.39 -1.33 4.55
C THR A 270 -12.62 -2.45 5.54
N PHE A 271 -11.97 -3.57 5.25
CA PHE A 271 -12.01 -4.80 6.02
C PHE A 271 -10.63 -5.13 6.59
N CYS A 272 -10.59 -5.84 7.70
CA CYS A 272 -9.35 -6.36 8.27
C CYS A 272 -9.47 -7.83 8.65
N SER A 273 -8.35 -8.54 8.61
CA SER A 273 -8.22 -9.94 9.02
C SER A 273 -6.80 -10.21 9.54
N VAL A 274 -6.60 -11.36 10.19
CA VAL A 274 -5.26 -11.86 10.51
C VAL A 274 -5.12 -13.26 9.95
N ILE A 275 -4.02 -13.53 9.27
CA ILE A 275 -3.65 -14.86 8.78
C ILE A 275 -2.26 -15.26 9.26
N ASP A 276 -1.94 -16.55 9.24
CA ASP A 276 -0.54 -16.98 9.27
C ASP A 276 0.11 -16.98 7.88
N ILE A 277 1.42 -17.16 7.81
CA ILE A 277 2.18 -17.26 6.55
C ILE A 277 1.78 -18.49 5.71
N ALA A 278 1.12 -19.48 6.31
CA ALA A 278 0.53 -20.61 5.60
C ALA A 278 -0.80 -20.23 4.91
N GLY A 279 -1.42 -19.12 5.30
CA GLY A 279 -2.72 -18.64 4.80
C GLY A 279 -3.90 -19.06 5.68
N LYS A 280 -3.65 -19.66 6.86
CA LYS A 280 -4.70 -19.99 7.82
C LYS A 280 -5.24 -18.70 8.43
N VAL A 281 -6.56 -18.56 8.45
CA VAL A 281 -7.25 -17.44 9.10
C VAL A 281 -7.15 -17.59 10.62
N LEU A 282 -6.58 -16.57 11.27
CA LEU A 282 -6.44 -16.44 12.72
C LEU A 282 -7.40 -15.40 13.31
N MET A 283 -7.91 -14.49 12.46
CA MET A 283 -9.03 -13.61 12.74
C MET A 283 -9.88 -13.51 11.48
N PRO A 284 -11.15 -13.96 11.50
CA PRO A 284 -12.06 -13.80 10.39
C PRO A 284 -12.14 -12.34 9.95
N GLU A 285 -12.37 -12.16 8.66
CA GLU A 285 -12.48 -10.82 8.12
C GLU A 285 -13.70 -10.07 8.70
N MET A 286 -13.50 -8.81 9.07
CA MET A 286 -14.55 -7.92 9.54
C MET A 286 -14.47 -6.55 8.88
N LEU A 287 -15.63 -5.94 8.61
CA LEU A 287 -15.74 -4.56 8.17
C LEU A 287 -15.45 -3.62 9.35
N PHE A 288 -14.53 -2.67 9.17
CA PHE A 288 -14.24 -1.66 10.20
C PHE A 288 -14.28 -0.21 9.68
N GLY A 289 -14.06 0.03 8.39
CA GLY A 289 -14.21 1.34 7.77
C GLY A 289 -15.42 1.36 6.85
N LYS A 290 -16.53 1.98 7.26
CA LYS A 290 -17.71 2.18 6.39
C LYS A 290 -17.55 3.47 5.60
N GLN A 291 -17.84 3.43 4.30
CA GLN A 291 -17.71 4.59 3.40
C GLN A 291 -16.30 5.20 3.41
N ARG A 292 -15.28 4.36 3.64
CA ARG A 292 -13.87 4.79 3.77
C ARG A 292 -12.93 3.73 3.23
N LYS A 293 -11.85 4.18 2.59
CA LYS A 293 -10.69 3.38 2.20
C LYS A 293 -9.49 3.70 3.10
N PHE A 294 -9.09 2.73 3.93
CA PHE A 294 -7.76 2.74 4.55
C PHE A 294 -6.79 1.98 3.65
N GLU A 295 -5.72 2.66 3.24
CA GLU A 295 -4.71 2.19 2.28
C GLU A 295 -3.30 2.29 2.87
N GLY A 296 -3.20 2.29 4.20
CA GLY A 296 -1.95 2.33 4.91
C GLY A 296 -2.19 1.95 6.37
N CYS A 297 -1.35 1.05 6.89
CA CYS A 297 -1.37 0.66 8.28
C CYS A 297 0.07 0.49 8.79
N CYS A 298 0.31 0.94 10.02
CA CYS A 298 1.59 0.73 10.68
C CYS A 298 1.38 0.49 12.18
N LEU A 299 2.44 0.03 12.83
CA LEU A 299 2.50 -0.05 14.28
C LEU A 299 2.96 1.29 14.84
N ILE A 300 2.22 1.84 15.80
CA ILE A 300 2.56 3.11 16.46
C ILE A 300 3.48 2.81 17.64
N ALA A 301 4.53 3.62 17.80
CA ALA A 301 5.79 3.31 18.46
C ALA A 301 5.78 3.01 19.97
N ASP A 302 4.66 3.05 20.69
CA ASP A 302 4.65 2.61 22.09
C ASP A 302 4.86 1.08 22.24
N PHE A 303 4.76 0.31 21.15
CA PHE A 303 5.23 -1.09 21.09
C PHE A 303 6.72 -1.25 20.73
N MET A 304 7.39 -0.22 20.19
CA MET A 304 8.78 -0.30 19.72
C MET A 304 9.81 0.12 20.79
N LYS A 305 9.36 0.77 21.88
CA LYS A 305 10.21 1.11 23.04
C LYS A 305 10.60 -0.11 23.89
N THR A 306 10.00 -1.27 23.63
CA THR A 306 10.40 -2.54 24.25
C THR A 306 10.86 -3.51 23.16
N LYS A 307 12.00 -3.23 22.52
CA LYS A 307 12.80 -4.34 21.99
C LYS A 307 13.23 -5.18 23.20
N PRO A 308 12.85 -6.47 23.33
CA PRO A 308 13.68 -7.38 24.11
C PRO A 308 15.05 -7.36 23.43
N ALA A 309 16.11 -7.14 24.21
CA ALA A 309 17.43 -7.47 23.74
C ALA A 309 17.41 -8.97 23.39
N TYR A 310 17.64 -9.29 22.11
CA TYR A 310 18.05 -10.63 21.69
C TYR A 310 19.57 -10.71 21.83
#